data_AF-A0A8J6MIE0-F1
#
_entry.id   AF-A0A8J6MIE0-F1
#
_cell.length_a   1.000
_cell.length_b   1.000
_cell.length_c   1.000
_cell.angle_alpha   90.00
_cell.angle_beta   90.00
_cell.angle_gamma   90.00
#
_symmetry.space_group_name_H-M   'P 1'
#
loop_
_entity.id
_entity.type
_entity.pdbx_description
1 polymer ?
#
loop_
_entity_poly.entity_id
_entity_poly.type
_entity_poly.pdbx_seq_one_letter_code
_entity_poly.pdbx_strand_id
1 'polypeptide(L)'
;MSPAEILARQDRALSRRRPHEAAWRDAYDHVLPRADTATTLFDGTAADAAEQLAASLLAELTPPWSRWFGLAPADDISDTSEGQAQAFALEGTARILQHAFDRSNFTIEMHQAFLDLVVTGTGVLMVEEAPLGEASALRFTAVPIMTAVLEEGPSGRLTTIFRENRQSVEDILRRFPFVELPDAILREPQALHRVVEAVWPDNYGTHYAAILAGDQPLMLAEGGFAESPFIA
;
A
#
# COMPACT_ATOMS: atom_id res chain seq x y z
N MET A 1 5.78 -19.95 -6.22
CA MET A 1 6.35 -19.56 -7.53
C MET A 1 7.81 -19.22 -7.31
N SER A 2 8.70 -19.55 -8.23
CA SER A 2 10.11 -19.12 -8.15
C SER A 2 10.25 -17.60 -8.35
N PRO A 3 11.35 -16.98 -7.89
CA PRO A 3 11.62 -15.55 -8.12
C PRO A 3 11.52 -15.14 -9.60
N ALA A 4 12.05 -15.96 -10.52
CA ALA A 4 11.99 -15.69 -11.96
C ALA A 4 10.55 -15.73 -12.51
N GLU A 5 9.70 -16.66 -12.04
CA GLU A 5 8.30 -16.72 -12.45
C GLU A 5 7.50 -15.51 -11.99
N ILE A 6 7.77 -15.02 -10.77
CA ILE A 6 7.11 -13.85 -10.19
C ILE A 6 7.49 -12.59 -10.99
N LEU A 7 8.77 -12.38 -11.26
CA LEU A 7 9.22 -11.26 -12.10
C LEU A 7 8.65 -11.34 -13.52
N ALA A 8 8.63 -12.53 -14.14
CA ALA A 8 8.02 -12.70 -15.45
C ALA A 8 6.51 -12.41 -15.45
N ARG A 9 5.81 -12.72 -14.36
CA ARG A 9 4.39 -12.37 -14.18
C ARG A 9 4.20 -10.86 -14.03
N GLN A 10 5.02 -10.22 -13.21
CA GLN A 10 5.04 -8.76 -13.08
C GLN A 10 5.29 -8.07 -14.43
N ASP A 11 6.25 -8.54 -15.24
CA ASP A 11 6.54 -7.93 -16.55
C ASP A 11 5.36 -8.02 -17.52
N ARG A 12 4.62 -9.13 -17.49
CA ARG A 12 3.35 -9.25 -18.23
C ARG A 12 2.29 -8.29 -17.71
N ALA A 13 2.21 -8.09 -16.40
CA ALA A 13 1.28 -7.15 -15.78
C ALA A 13 1.63 -5.69 -16.14
N LEU A 14 2.90 -5.30 -16.01
CA LEU A 14 3.43 -4.02 -16.45
C LEU A 14 3.09 -3.77 -17.92
N SER A 15 3.25 -4.80 -18.76
CA SER A 15 2.92 -4.70 -20.18
C SER A 15 1.47 -4.32 -20.46
N ARG A 16 0.53 -4.76 -19.63
CA ARG A 16 -0.89 -4.40 -19.73
C ARG A 16 -1.21 -3.04 -19.13
N ARG A 17 -0.46 -2.60 -18.11
CA ARG A 17 -0.58 -1.26 -17.50
C ARG A 17 -0.04 -0.14 -18.38
N ARG A 18 1.02 -0.41 -19.18
CA ARG A 18 1.71 0.57 -20.03
C ARG A 18 0.83 1.59 -20.77
N PRO A 19 -0.32 1.21 -21.36
CA PRO A 19 -1.20 2.18 -22.04
C PRO A 19 -1.71 3.33 -21.15
N HIS A 20 -1.80 3.13 -19.84
CA HIS A 20 -2.30 4.13 -18.88
C HIS A 20 -1.21 5.10 -18.37
N GLU A 21 0.07 4.70 -18.43
CA GLU A 21 1.16 5.43 -17.79
C GLU A 21 1.38 6.83 -18.34
N ALA A 22 1.12 7.04 -19.63
CA ALA A 22 1.24 8.35 -20.26
C ALA A 22 0.20 9.34 -19.69
N ALA A 23 -1.05 8.90 -19.56
CA ALA A 23 -2.13 9.71 -19.00
C ALA A 23 -1.90 10.01 -17.51
N TRP A 24 -1.44 9.03 -16.73
CA TRP A 24 -1.10 9.24 -15.33
C TRP A 24 0.05 10.24 -15.15
N ARG A 25 1.10 10.13 -15.96
CA ARG A 25 2.23 11.05 -15.90
C ARG A 25 1.81 12.48 -16.22
N ASP A 26 1.01 12.65 -17.27
CA ASP A 26 0.45 13.95 -17.65
C ASP A 26 -0.40 14.54 -16.50
N ALA A 27 -1.27 13.73 -15.89
CA ALA A 27 -2.05 14.16 -14.73
C ALA A 27 -1.16 14.58 -13.54
N TYR A 28 -0.13 13.80 -13.20
CA TYR A 28 0.81 14.17 -12.14
C TYR A 28 1.55 15.47 -12.45
N ASP A 29 2.05 15.64 -13.69
CA ASP A 29 2.79 16.84 -14.07
C ASP A 29 1.94 18.12 -13.95
N HIS A 30 0.61 17.99 -14.10
CA HIS A 30 -0.35 19.10 -13.96
C HIS A 30 -0.93 19.30 -12.56
N VAL A 31 -0.85 18.31 -11.67
CA VAL A 31 -1.46 18.38 -10.33
C VAL A 31 -0.42 18.40 -9.20
N LEU A 32 0.61 17.57 -9.32
CA LEU A 32 1.68 17.40 -8.33
C LEU A 32 3.04 17.54 -9.03
N PRO A 33 3.37 18.74 -9.56
CA PRO A 33 4.61 18.96 -10.29
C PRO A 33 5.81 18.68 -9.39
N ARG A 34 6.83 18.06 -9.99
CA ARG A 34 8.13 17.92 -9.34
C ARG A 34 8.84 19.27 -9.36
N ALA A 35 9.80 19.49 -8.45
CA ALA A 35 10.49 20.77 -8.36
C ALA A 35 11.15 21.22 -9.68
N ASP A 36 11.59 20.28 -10.50
CA ASP A 36 12.15 20.50 -11.84
C ASP A 36 11.09 20.81 -12.91
N THR A 37 9.87 20.30 -12.78
CA THR A 37 8.75 20.57 -13.70
C THR A 37 7.81 21.68 -13.21
N ALA A 38 7.93 22.16 -11.97
CA ALA A 38 7.07 23.20 -11.41
C ALA A 38 7.08 24.52 -12.22
N THR A 39 8.17 24.80 -12.94
CA THR A 39 8.29 25.98 -13.81
C THR A 39 7.45 25.91 -15.09
N THR A 40 6.88 24.74 -15.42
CA THR A 40 6.03 24.55 -16.61
C THR A 40 4.54 24.69 -16.32
N LEU A 41 4.14 24.89 -15.06
CA LEU A 41 2.74 25.10 -14.69
C LEU A 41 2.29 26.53 -14.99
N PHE A 42 1.19 26.63 -15.74
CA PHE A 42 0.58 27.90 -16.09
C PHE A 42 -0.31 28.44 -14.96
N ASP A 43 -1.11 27.59 -14.33
CA ASP A 43 -1.96 27.91 -13.18
C ASP A 43 -2.08 26.72 -12.20
N GLY A 44 -2.48 27.00 -10.96
CA GLY A 44 -2.58 26.01 -9.88
C GLY A 44 -3.97 25.38 -9.71
N THR A 45 -4.91 25.63 -10.62
CA THR A 45 -6.33 25.25 -10.44
C THR A 45 -6.50 23.75 -10.24
N ALA A 46 -5.78 22.94 -11.03
CA ALA A 46 -5.85 21.49 -10.94
C ALA A 46 -5.24 20.96 -9.64
N ALA A 47 -4.10 21.51 -9.22
CA ALA A 47 -3.46 21.18 -7.94
C ALA A 47 -4.39 21.50 -6.76
N ASP A 48 -4.95 22.72 -6.72
CA ASP A 48 -5.85 23.16 -5.66
C ASP A 48 -7.13 22.31 -5.62
N ALA A 49 -7.71 22.00 -6.78
CA ALA A 49 -8.93 21.19 -6.86
C ALA A 49 -8.70 19.74 -6.41
N ALA A 50 -7.58 19.13 -6.81
CA ALA A 50 -7.25 17.78 -6.40
C ALA A 50 -7.01 17.70 -4.89
N GLU A 51 -6.30 18.69 -4.34
CA GLU A 51 -6.05 18.74 -2.90
C GLU A 51 -7.32 18.98 -2.09
N GLN A 52 -8.18 19.90 -2.52
CA GLN A 52 -9.47 20.11 -1.87
C GLN A 52 -10.33 18.85 -1.90
N LEU A 53 -10.35 18.12 -3.02
CA LEU A 53 -11.11 16.88 -3.12
C LEU A 53 -10.54 15.77 -2.23
N ALA A 54 -9.21 15.59 -2.20
CA ALA A 54 -8.57 14.60 -1.33
C ALA A 54 -8.77 14.93 0.17
N ALA A 55 -8.66 16.21 0.56
CA ALA A 55 -8.98 16.67 1.90
C ALA A 55 -10.46 16.44 2.26
N SER A 56 -11.37 16.66 1.31
CA SER A 56 -12.80 16.38 1.51
C SER A 56 -13.07 14.88 1.69
N LEU A 57 -12.45 14.01 0.90
CA LEU A 57 -12.56 12.56 1.07
C LEU A 57 -12.07 12.11 2.44
N LEU A 58 -10.93 12.63 2.89
CA LEU A 58 -10.41 12.36 4.24
C LEU A 58 -11.40 12.82 5.32
N ALA A 59 -11.93 14.04 5.22
CA ALA A 59 -12.86 14.61 6.18
C ALA A 59 -14.18 13.86 6.27
N GLU A 60 -14.71 13.38 5.15
CA GLU A 60 -16.02 12.73 5.07
C GLU A 60 -15.96 11.22 5.32
N LEU A 61 -14.86 10.55 4.97
CA LEU A 61 -14.74 9.09 5.07
C LEU A 61 -13.96 8.64 6.30
N THR A 62 -12.84 9.32 6.60
CA THR A 62 -11.93 8.92 7.68
C THR A 62 -11.42 10.14 8.48
N PRO A 63 -12.31 10.99 9.02
CA PRO A 63 -11.93 12.19 9.74
C PRO A 63 -11.04 11.88 10.95
N PRO A 64 -9.87 12.53 11.10
CA PRO A 64 -8.98 12.30 12.24
C PRO A 64 -9.53 12.88 13.56
N TRP A 65 -10.59 13.68 13.51
CA TRP A 65 -11.21 14.34 14.67
C TRP A 65 -12.50 13.68 15.17
N SER A 66 -12.96 12.61 14.53
CA SER A 66 -14.17 11.91 14.95
C SER A 66 -14.10 10.42 14.63
N ARG A 67 -14.89 9.63 15.36
CA ARG A 67 -15.05 8.21 15.05
C ARG A 67 -15.77 8.05 13.71
N TRP A 68 -15.23 7.20 12.84
CA TRP A 68 -15.73 6.96 11.48
C TRP A 68 -16.06 5.49 11.19
N PHE A 69 -15.87 4.60 12.16
CA PHE A 69 -16.33 3.21 12.10
C PHE A 69 -16.84 2.73 13.46
N GLY A 70 -17.61 1.64 13.45
CA GLY A 70 -18.09 0.97 14.64
C GLY A 70 -18.18 -0.53 14.43
N LEU A 71 -18.11 -1.29 15.51
CA LEU A 71 -18.30 -2.75 15.50
C LEU A 71 -19.59 -3.07 16.26
N ALA A 72 -20.45 -3.90 15.67
CA ALA A 72 -21.72 -4.29 16.25
C ALA A 72 -21.90 -5.80 16.16
N PRO A 73 -22.67 -6.42 17.08
CA PRO A 73 -23.10 -7.80 16.93
C PRO A 73 -23.87 -7.99 15.63
N ALA A 74 -23.97 -9.23 15.17
CA ALA A 74 -24.85 -9.54 14.05
C ALA A 74 -26.31 -9.19 14.39
N ASP A 75 -27.05 -8.73 13.37
CA ASP A 75 -28.41 -8.21 13.53
C ASP A 75 -29.35 -9.21 14.20
N ASP A 76 -29.18 -10.50 13.91
CA ASP A 76 -30.00 -11.60 14.42
C ASP A 76 -29.90 -11.85 15.92
N ILE A 77 -28.82 -11.42 16.57
CA ILE A 77 -28.59 -11.59 18.01
C ILE A 77 -28.58 -10.27 18.79
N SER A 78 -28.65 -9.13 18.10
CA SER A 78 -28.46 -7.78 18.66
C SER A 78 -29.33 -7.47 19.89
N ASP A 79 -30.60 -7.91 19.89
CA ASP A 79 -31.57 -7.68 20.97
C ASP A 79 -31.51 -8.71 22.12
N THR A 80 -30.65 -9.72 22.01
CA THR A 80 -30.50 -10.76 23.04
C THR A 80 -29.56 -10.30 24.16
N SER A 81 -29.64 -10.93 25.33
CA SER A 81 -28.66 -10.70 26.40
C SER A 81 -27.23 -11.01 25.97
N GLU A 82 -27.05 -11.99 25.08
CA GLU A 82 -25.76 -12.34 24.50
C GLU A 82 -25.26 -11.24 23.55
N GLY A 83 -26.11 -10.73 22.66
CA GLY A 83 -25.79 -9.61 21.78
C GLY A 83 -25.40 -8.35 22.55
N GLN A 84 -26.12 -8.02 23.62
CA GLN A 84 -25.76 -6.89 24.49
C GLN A 84 -24.39 -7.06 25.15
N ALA A 85 -24.04 -8.27 25.58
CA ALA A 85 -22.70 -8.56 26.12
C ALA A 85 -21.62 -8.44 25.04
N GLN A 86 -21.88 -8.93 23.83
CA GLN A 86 -20.96 -8.78 22.69
C GLN A 86 -20.77 -7.31 22.29
N ALA A 87 -21.84 -6.51 22.29
CA ALA A 87 -21.77 -5.08 21.95
C ALA A 87 -20.79 -4.33 22.85
N PHE A 88 -20.76 -4.63 24.15
CA PHE A 88 -19.79 -4.04 25.08
C PHE A 88 -18.34 -4.39 24.71
N ALA A 89 -18.07 -5.65 24.38
CA ALA A 89 -16.74 -6.08 23.96
C ALA A 89 -16.33 -5.44 22.62
N LEU A 90 -17.25 -5.38 21.65
CA LEU A 90 -17.03 -4.81 20.33
C LEU A 90 -16.78 -3.30 20.37
N GLU A 91 -17.49 -2.56 21.23
CA GLU A 91 -17.21 -1.14 21.48
C GLU A 91 -15.80 -0.93 22.06
N GLY A 92 -15.38 -1.80 22.98
CA GLY A 92 -14.01 -1.83 23.49
C GLY A 92 -12.97 -2.04 22.39
N THR A 93 -13.20 -3.01 21.51
CA THR A 93 -12.35 -3.31 20.35
C THR A 93 -12.32 -2.14 19.36
N ALA A 94 -13.47 -1.57 19.02
CA ALA A 94 -13.56 -0.43 18.11
C ALA A 94 -12.75 0.77 18.62
N ARG A 95 -12.82 1.05 19.92
CA ARG A 95 -12.01 2.10 20.56
C ARG A 95 -10.50 1.80 20.50
N ILE A 96 -10.09 0.55 20.71
CA ILE A 96 -8.68 0.15 20.59
C ILE A 96 -8.19 0.34 19.15
N LEU A 97 -8.98 -0.10 18.16
CA LEU A 97 -8.66 0.08 16.75
C LEU A 97 -8.59 1.58 16.38
N GLN A 98 -9.55 2.38 16.82
CA GLN A 98 -9.54 3.83 16.56
C GLN A 98 -8.26 4.46 17.13
N HIS A 99 -7.89 4.12 18.37
CA HIS A 99 -6.65 4.60 18.97
C HIS A 99 -5.40 4.14 18.20
N ALA A 100 -5.41 2.94 17.59
CA ALA A 100 -4.32 2.46 16.77
C ALA A 100 -4.18 3.28 15.48
N PHE A 101 -5.29 3.66 14.84
CA PHE A 101 -5.29 4.58 13.70
C PHE A 101 -4.80 5.97 14.11
N ASP A 102 -5.38 6.57 15.16
CA ASP A 102 -5.09 7.93 15.62
C ASP A 102 -3.60 8.13 16.00
N ARG A 103 -2.93 7.07 16.46
CA ARG A 103 -1.52 7.09 16.87
C ARG A 103 -0.54 6.65 15.77
N SER A 104 -1.05 6.15 14.65
CA SER A 104 -0.24 5.76 13.49
C SER A 104 -0.05 6.93 12.52
N ASN A 105 0.65 6.69 11.41
CA ASN A 105 0.72 7.62 10.28
C ASN A 105 -0.52 7.57 9.35
N PHE A 106 -1.60 6.87 9.73
CA PHE A 106 -2.77 6.62 8.88
C PHE A 106 -3.31 7.86 8.19
N THR A 107 -3.60 8.94 8.92
CA THR A 107 -4.20 10.16 8.35
C THR A 107 -3.37 10.75 7.21
N ILE A 108 -2.04 10.74 7.35
CA ILE A 108 -1.11 11.28 6.35
C ILE A 108 -1.12 10.38 5.12
N GLU A 109 -0.95 9.08 5.30
CA GLU A 109 -0.87 8.13 4.19
C GLU A 109 -2.22 7.96 3.48
N MET A 110 -3.34 7.96 4.21
CA MET A 110 -4.67 7.88 3.62
C MET A 110 -4.97 9.10 2.75
N HIS A 111 -4.55 10.29 3.19
CA HIS A 111 -4.66 11.50 2.38
C HIS A 111 -3.81 11.42 1.10
N GLN A 112 -2.58 10.91 1.17
CA GLN A 112 -1.76 10.66 -0.02
C GLN A 112 -2.39 9.63 -0.96
N ALA A 113 -2.99 8.56 -0.42
CA ALA A 113 -3.71 7.58 -1.22
C ALA A 113 -4.96 8.17 -1.89
N PHE A 114 -5.67 9.08 -1.21
CA PHE A 114 -6.78 9.83 -1.82
C PHE A 114 -6.32 10.80 -2.90
N LEU A 115 -5.17 11.45 -2.75
CA LEU A 115 -4.58 12.27 -3.81
C LEU A 115 -4.31 11.42 -5.06
N ASP A 116 -3.66 10.26 -4.90
CA ASP A 116 -3.43 9.33 -6.01
C ASP A 116 -4.75 8.84 -6.65
N LEU A 117 -5.76 8.54 -5.82
CA LEU A 117 -7.09 8.18 -6.29
C LEU A 117 -7.73 9.30 -7.14
N VAL A 118 -7.63 10.55 -6.70
CA VAL A 118 -8.18 11.70 -7.42
C VAL A 118 -7.43 11.96 -8.73
N VAL A 119 -6.11 11.84 -8.74
CA VAL A 119 -5.26 12.16 -9.91
C VAL A 119 -5.30 11.04 -10.95
N THR A 120 -5.21 9.79 -10.52
CA THR A 120 -4.98 8.64 -11.41
C THR A 120 -6.17 7.68 -11.49
N GLY A 121 -7.17 7.87 -10.63
CA GLY A 121 -8.33 6.98 -10.50
C GLY A 121 -8.07 5.75 -9.65
N THR A 122 -6.88 5.58 -9.06
CA THR A 122 -6.52 4.44 -8.22
C THR A 122 -5.67 4.89 -7.04
N GLY A 123 -6.10 4.56 -5.81
CA GLY A 123 -5.32 4.76 -4.60
C GLY A 123 -4.94 3.42 -4.02
N VAL A 124 -3.68 3.24 -3.62
CA VAL A 124 -3.21 1.98 -3.01
C VAL A 124 -2.64 2.28 -1.64
N LEU A 125 -3.16 1.63 -0.62
CA LEU A 125 -2.68 1.72 0.75
C LEU A 125 -2.10 0.37 1.18
N MET A 126 -0.87 0.38 1.67
CA MET A 126 -0.25 -0.79 2.29
C MET A 126 -0.28 -0.65 3.81
N VAL A 127 -0.55 -1.76 4.50
CA VAL A 127 -0.56 -1.84 5.96
C VAL A 127 0.50 -2.84 6.40
N GLU A 128 1.37 -2.42 7.31
CA GLU A 128 2.43 -3.23 7.88
C GLU A 128 2.41 -3.14 9.41
N GLU A 129 3.04 -4.12 10.05
CA GLU A 129 3.40 -4.00 11.46
C GLU A 129 4.48 -2.94 11.62
N ALA A 130 4.24 -2.00 12.53
CA ALA A 130 5.21 -0.98 12.89
C ALA A 130 6.34 -1.59 13.73
N PRO A 131 7.58 -1.07 13.61
CA PRO A 131 8.69 -1.49 14.46
C PRO A 131 8.39 -1.34 15.96
N LEU A 132 9.04 -2.16 16.78
CA LEU A 132 8.93 -2.06 18.23
C LEU A 132 9.32 -0.66 18.72
N GLY A 133 8.50 -0.10 19.62
CA GLY A 133 8.71 1.23 20.19
C GLY A 133 7.94 2.35 19.49
N GLU A 134 7.27 2.06 18.37
CA GLU A 134 6.39 3.02 17.69
C GLU A 134 5.10 3.32 18.49
N ALA A 135 4.49 4.46 18.18
CA ALA A 135 3.29 4.94 18.87
C ALA A 135 2.05 4.06 18.61
N SER A 136 2.03 3.35 17.48
CA SER A 136 1.01 2.38 17.08
C SER A 136 1.70 1.13 16.55
N ALA A 137 1.01 -0.02 16.60
CA ALA A 137 1.46 -1.25 15.96
C ALA A 137 1.23 -1.26 14.45
N LEU A 138 0.51 -0.28 13.91
CA LEU A 138 0.19 -0.17 12.49
C LEU A 138 1.05 0.90 11.84
N ARG A 139 1.65 0.57 10.71
CA ARG A 139 2.28 1.51 9.79
C ARG A 139 1.60 1.43 8.45
N PHE A 140 1.22 2.59 7.93
CA PHE A 140 0.60 2.73 6.63
C PHE A 140 1.62 3.23 5.61
N THR A 141 1.37 2.98 4.33
CA THR A 141 2.12 3.58 3.23
C THR A 141 1.19 3.76 2.04
N ALA A 142 0.99 4.98 1.58
CA ALA A 142 0.44 5.23 0.27
C ALA A 142 1.44 4.73 -0.77
N VAL A 143 1.02 3.77 -1.59
CA VAL A 143 1.85 3.18 -2.63
C VAL A 143 1.56 3.91 -3.93
N PRO A 144 2.53 4.64 -4.50
CA PRO A 144 2.32 5.32 -5.77
C PRO A 144 1.90 4.34 -6.85
N ILE A 145 0.83 4.62 -7.59
CA ILE A 145 0.36 3.71 -8.64
C ILE A 145 1.43 3.45 -9.71
N MET A 146 2.34 4.41 -9.91
CA MET A 146 3.48 4.27 -10.83
C MET A 146 4.47 3.18 -10.42
N THR A 147 4.54 2.83 -9.13
CA THR A 147 5.38 1.75 -8.61
C THR A 147 4.61 0.45 -8.38
N ALA A 148 3.28 0.47 -8.51
CA ALA A 148 2.44 -0.70 -8.35
C ALA A 148 1.82 -1.20 -9.66
N VAL A 149 1.47 -2.48 -9.69
CA VAL A 149 0.65 -3.09 -10.74
C VAL A 149 -0.37 -4.00 -10.10
N LEU A 150 -1.62 -3.82 -10.49
CA LEU A 150 -2.76 -4.56 -9.98
C LEU A 150 -3.22 -5.57 -11.04
N GLU A 151 -3.50 -6.79 -10.61
CA GLU A 151 -4.02 -7.87 -11.45
C GLU A 151 -5.31 -8.41 -10.85
N GLU A 152 -6.33 -8.53 -11.70
CA GLU A 152 -7.57 -9.22 -11.36
C GLU A 152 -7.33 -10.72 -11.16
N GLY A 153 -7.88 -11.25 -10.08
CA GLY A 153 -8.00 -12.68 -9.85
C GLY A 153 -9.20 -13.30 -10.59
N PRO A 154 -9.42 -14.61 -10.43
CA PRO A 154 -10.49 -15.33 -11.13
C PRO A 154 -11.91 -14.82 -10.84
N SER A 155 -12.11 -14.11 -9.73
CA SER A 155 -13.40 -13.51 -9.34
C SER A 155 -13.62 -12.10 -9.91
N GLY A 156 -12.68 -11.56 -10.69
CA GLY A 156 -12.69 -10.17 -11.16
C GLY A 156 -12.29 -9.14 -10.09
N ARG A 157 -11.92 -9.58 -8.88
CA ARG A 157 -11.37 -8.70 -7.83
C ARG A 157 -9.87 -8.52 -8.02
N LEU A 158 -9.35 -7.34 -7.69
CA LEU A 158 -7.91 -7.10 -7.63
C LEU A 158 -7.32 -7.87 -6.44
N THR A 159 -6.71 -9.00 -6.72
CA THR A 159 -6.17 -9.91 -5.67
C THR A 159 -4.66 -10.12 -5.79
N THR A 160 -4.09 -9.80 -6.95
CA THR A 160 -2.65 -9.86 -7.15
C THR A 160 -2.10 -8.46 -7.30
N ILE A 161 -1.11 -8.10 -6.48
CA ILE A 161 -0.49 -6.79 -6.48
C ILE A 161 1.02 -6.97 -6.52
N PHE A 162 1.68 -6.26 -7.43
CA PHE A 162 3.12 -6.13 -7.46
C PHE A 162 3.49 -4.70 -7.10
N ARG A 163 4.47 -4.52 -6.22
CA ARG A 163 5.06 -3.22 -5.91
C ARG A 163 6.56 -3.27 -6.16
N GLU A 164 7.07 -2.34 -6.94
CA GLU A 164 8.49 -2.17 -7.20
C GLU A 164 9.04 -0.98 -6.43
N ASN A 165 10.08 -1.21 -5.64
CA ASN A 165 10.84 -0.12 -5.00
C ASN A 165 12.31 -0.23 -5.38
N ARG A 166 13.00 0.90 -5.34
CA ARG A 166 14.45 1.00 -5.51
C ARG A 166 15.07 1.25 -4.14
N GLN A 167 15.86 0.30 -3.64
CA GLN A 167 16.37 0.30 -2.27
C GLN A 167 17.90 0.21 -2.26
N SER A 168 18.53 0.91 -1.31
CA SER A 168 19.96 0.74 -1.04
C SER A 168 20.23 -0.63 -0.40
N VAL A 169 21.50 -1.06 -0.40
CA VAL A 169 21.91 -2.27 0.32
C VAL A 169 21.57 -2.18 1.81
N GLU A 170 21.74 -1.00 2.41
CA GLU A 170 21.42 -0.76 3.82
C GLU A 170 19.92 -0.95 4.09
N ASP A 171 19.05 -0.40 3.24
CA ASP A 171 17.60 -0.53 3.42
C ASP A 171 17.12 -1.98 3.24
N ILE A 172 17.70 -2.71 2.28
CA ILE A 172 17.42 -4.14 2.07
C ILE A 172 17.79 -4.93 3.31
N LEU A 173 19.00 -4.73 3.86
CA LEU A 173 19.44 -5.45 5.06
C LEU A 173 18.66 -5.01 6.31
N ARG A 174 18.20 -3.76 6.39
CA ARG A 174 17.35 -3.30 7.48
C ARG A 174 15.98 -3.98 7.44
N ARG A 175 15.41 -4.17 6.24
CA ARG A 175 14.09 -4.78 6.05
C ARG A 175 14.12 -6.31 6.07
N PHE A 176 15.19 -6.90 5.54
CA PHE A 176 15.38 -8.34 5.40
C PHE A 176 16.69 -8.77 6.08
N PRO A 177 16.78 -8.69 7.43
CA PRO A 177 18.06 -8.82 8.15
C PRO A 177 18.71 -10.21 8.08
N PHE A 178 17.99 -11.23 7.65
CA PHE A 178 18.47 -12.61 7.57
C PHE A 178 18.86 -13.05 6.15
N VAL A 179 18.85 -12.14 5.18
CA VAL A 179 19.20 -12.47 3.79
C VAL A 179 20.71 -12.39 3.55
N GLU A 180 21.26 -13.36 2.82
CA GLU A 180 22.63 -13.29 2.30
C GLU A 180 22.61 -12.64 0.91
N LEU A 181 23.16 -11.44 0.80
CA LEU A 181 23.25 -10.71 -0.46
C LEU A 181 24.51 -11.12 -1.26
N PRO A 182 24.42 -11.22 -2.60
CA PRO A 182 25.58 -11.48 -3.44
C PRO A 182 26.68 -10.42 -3.29
N ASP A 183 27.96 -10.84 -3.33
CA ASP A 183 29.12 -9.94 -3.24
C ASP A 183 29.10 -8.81 -4.28
N ALA A 184 28.51 -9.05 -5.45
CA ALA A 184 28.37 -8.02 -6.49
C ALA A 184 27.55 -6.82 -6.00
N ILE A 185 26.49 -7.08 -5.25
CA ILE A 185 25.58 -6.07 -4.70
C ILE A 185 26.23 -5.36 -3.52
N LEU A 186 26.88 -6.12 -2.63
CA LEU A 186 27.60 -5.55 -1.48
C LEU A 186 28.75 -4.61 -1.88
N ARG A 187 29.33 -4.79 -3.07
CA ARG A 187 30.37 -3.91 -3.62
C ARG A 187 29.87 -2.55 -4.12
N GLU A 188 28.55 -2.38 -4.27
CA GLU A 188 27.91 -1.15 -4.73
C GLU A 188 26.92 -0.60 -3.69
N PRO A 189 27.35 -0.27 -2.46
CA PRO A 189 26.43 0.04 -1.35
C PRO A 189 25.53 1.26 -1.59
N GLN A 190 25.94 2.17 -2.49
CA GLN A 190 25.20 3.37 -2.86
C GLN A 190 24.25 3.16 -4.05
N ALA A 191 24.35 2.02 -4.75
CA ALA A 191 23.46 1.72 -5.85
C ALA A 191 22.05 1.40 -5.33
N LEU A 192 21.04 1.82 -6.08
CA LEU A 192 19.66 1.49 -5.79
C LEU A 192 19.24 0.24 -6.56
N HIS A 193 19.02 -0.84 -5.82
CA HIS A 193 18.63 -2.13 -6.35
C HIS A 193 17.12 -2.26 -6.45
N ARG A 194 16.65 -2.94 -7.49
CA ARG A 194 15.23 -3.16 -7.77
C ARG A 194 14.71 -4.29 -6.88
N VAL A 195 13.80 -3.96 -5.97
CA VAL A 195 13.10 -4.90 -5.11
C VAL A 195 11.63 -4.95 -5.52
N VAL A 196 11.14 -6.16 -5.80
CA VAL A 196 9.74 -6.41 -6.18
C VAL A 196 9.07 -7.17 -5.07
N GLU A 197 8.03 -6.58 -4.50
CA GLU A 197 7.12 -7.24 -3.59
C GLU A 197 5.90 -7.70 -4.38
N ALA A 198 5.45 -8.92 -4.14
CA ALA A 198 4.32 -9.52 -4.83
C ALA A 198 3.39 -10.16 -3.81
N VAL A 199 2.10 -9.89 -3.95
CA VAL A 199 1.04 -10.62 -3.26
C VAL A 199 0.10 -11.25 -4.26
N TRP A 200 -0.36 -12.47 -3.99
CA TRP A 200 -1.34 -13.16 -4.83
C TRP A 200 -2.15 -14.16 -4.00
N PRO A 201 -3.39 -14.48 -4.40
CA PRO A 201 -4.23 -15.39 -3.64
C PRO A 201 -3.72 -16.83 -3.73
N ASP A 202 -3.90 -17.58 -2.65
CA ASP A 202 -3.79 -19.03 -2.59
C ASP A 202 -5.00 -19.61 -1.84
N ASN A 203 -5.12 -20.93 -1.78
CA ASN A 203 -6.23 -21.65 -1.15
C ASN A 203 -6.46 -21.28 0.33
N TYR A 204 -5.46 -20.71 1.01
CA TYR A 204 -5.48 -20.41 2.44
C TYR A 204 -5.41 -18.92 2.79
N GLY A 205 -5.42 -18.03 1.80
CA GLY A 205 -5.28 -16.58 2.01
C GLY A 205 -4.45 -15.94 0.90
N THR A 206 -3.45 -15.16 1.29
CA THR A 206 -2.59 -14.40 0.37
C THR A 206 -1.13 -14.77 0.60
N HIS A 207 -0.42 -15.16 -0.46
CA HIS A 207 1.03 -15.30 -0.41
C HIS A 207 1.70 -13.96 -0.58
N TYR A 208 2.87 -13.82 0.03
CA TYR A 208 3.75 -12.68 -0.10
C TYR A 208 5.15 -13.15 -0.48
N ALA A 209 5.78 -12.45 -1.40
CA ALA A 209 7.19 -12.61 -1.71
C ALA A 209 7.86 -11.25 -1.95
N ALA A 210 9.08 -11.08 -1.45
CA ALA A 210 9.96 -9.98 -1.78
C ALA A 210 11.17 -10.51 -2.55
N ILE A 211 11.48 -9.92 -3.69
CA ILE A 211 12.49 -10.42 -4.62
C ILE A 211 13.44 -9.29 -4.97
N LEU A 212 14.74 -9.56 -4.85
CA LEU A 212 15.78 -8.73 -5.42
C LEU A 212 15.92 -9.10 -6.90
N ALA A 213 15.53 -8.18 -7.78
CA ALA A 213 15.63 -8.38 -9.21
C ALA A 213 17.07 -8.17 -9.71
N GLY A 214 17.45 -8.96 -10.71
CA GLY A 214 18.76 -8.94 -11.36
C GLY A 214 18.87 -10.13 -12.32
N ASP A 215 20.06 -10.36 -12.89
CA ASP A 215 20.30 -11.51 -13.78
C ASP A 215 20.06 -12.85 -13.08
N GLN A 216 20.31 -12.90 -11.78
CA GLN A 216 19.96 -14.00 -10.89
C GLN A 216 19.03 -13.47 -9.79
N PRO A 217 17.70 -13.54 -9.99
CA PRO A 217 16.75 -13.06 -9.00
C PRO A 217 16.87 -13.83 -7.69
N LEU A 218 16.89 -13.11 -6.57
CA LEU A 218 17.03 -13.67 -5.23
C LEU A 218 15.75 -13.44 -4.42
N MET A 219 15.26 -14.48 -3.76
CA MET A 219 14.19 -14.36 -2.78
C MET A 219 14.74 -13.70 -1.52
N LEU A 220 14.21 -12.52 -1.16
CA LEU A 220 14.56 -11.80 0.07
C LEU A 220 13.70 -12.26 1.25
N ALA A 221 12.41 -12.46 1.01
CA ALA A 221 11.46 -12.95 1.99
C ALA A 221 10.28 -13.63 1.30
N GLU A 222 9.67 -14.59 1.98
CA GLU A 222 8.43 -15.25 1.56
C GLU A 222 7.57 -15.47 2.80
N GLY A 223 6.25 -15.37 2.65
CA GLY A 223 5.32 -15.52 3.74
C GLY A 223 3.88 -15.65 3.26
N GLY A 224 2.96 -15.78 4.22
CA GLY A 224 1.53 -15.83 3.96
C GLY A 224 0.77 -14.96 4.96
N PHE A 225 -0.30 -14.34 4.46
CA PHE A 225 -1.22 -13.55 5.25
C PHE A 225 -2.64 -14.11 5.08
N ALA A 226 -3.49 -13.93 6.11
CA ALA A 226 -4.90 -14.25 5.99
C ALA A 226 -5.60 -13.34 4.97
N GLU A 227 -5.20 -12.06 4.92
CA GLU A 227 -5.69 -11.06 3.99
C GLU A 227 -4.53 -10.31 3.33
N SER A 228 -4.77 -9.70 2.17
CA SER A 228 -3.76 -8.89 1.49
C SER A 228 -3.33 -7.70 2.39
N PRO A 229 -2.02 -7.43 2.55
CA PRO A 229 -1.54 -6.23 3.23
C PRO A 229 -1.74 -4.96 2.38
N PHE A 230 -2.16 -5.10 1.12
CA PHE A 230 -2.49 -4.00 0.22
C PHE A 230 -4.01 -3.89 0.05
N ILE A 231 -4.50 -2.65 0.13
CA ILE A 231 -5.86 -2.21 -0.15
C ILE A 231 -5.77 -1.34 -1.40
N ALA A 232 -6.43 -1.74 -2.49
CA ALA A 232 -6.39 -1.10 -3.79
C ALA A 232 -7.80 -0.93 -4.38
#